data_AF-A0A7U9P536-F1
#
_entry.id   AF-A0A7U9P536-F1
#
_cell.length_a   1.000
_cell.length_b   1.000
_cell.length_c   1.000
_cell.angle_alpha   90.00
_cell.angle_beta   90.00
_cell.angle_gamma   90.00
#
_symmetry.space_group_name_H-M   'P 1'
#
loop_
_entity.id
_entity.type
_entity.pdbx_description
1 polymer ?
#
loop_
_entity_poly.entity_id
_entity_poly.type
_entity_poly.pdbx_seq_one_letter_code
_entity_poly.pdbx_strand_id
1 'polypeptide(L)' 'MLNKYTQGEKSGIKELVNLAKNTGDGYRKGAVRDRSQVYNPKIDSWIKRGEDGRFMDVKTSDNKPFKGVRKEK' A
#
# COMPACT_ATOMS: atom_id res chain seq x y z
N MET A 1 -43.03 -41.26 19.37
CA MET A 1 -43.57 -39.92 19.71
C MET A 1 -42.63 -38.87 19.15
N LEU A 2 -43.17 -37.88 18.45
CA LEU A 2 -42.46 -36.95 17.57
C LEU A 2 -41.64 -35.92 18.35
N ASN A 3 -40.39 -35.74 17.95
CA ASN A 3 -39.42 -34.81 18.53
C ASN A 3 -39.80 -33.36 18.16
N LYS A 4 -40.42 -32.62 19.08
CA LYS A 4 -40.71 -31.19 18.93
C LYS A 4 -39.50 -30.36 19.39
N TYR A 5 -38.51 -30.17 18.53
CA TYR A 5 -37.50 -29.13 18.71
C TYR A 5 -37.68 -28.06 17.62
N THR A 6 -38.47 -27.07 18.02
CA THR A 6 -38.48 -25.65 17.65
C THR A 6 -37.59 -25.23 16.48
N GLN A 7 -38.23 -25.07 15.31
CA GLN A 7 -37.77 -24.22 14.22
C GLN A 7 -37.89 -22.75 14.67
N GLY A 8 -36.81 -22.09 15.08
CA GLY A 8 -36.96 -20.70 15.58
C GLY A 8 -35.71 -19.82 15.73
N GLU A 9 -34.49 -20.34 15.79
CA GLU A 9 -33.32 -19.51 16.15
C GLU A 9 -32.13 -19.67 15.19
N LYS A 10 -32.39 -19.74 13.88
CA LYS A 10 -31.31 -19.75 12.86
C LYS A 10 -31.22 -18.48 12.02
N SER A 11 -31.87 -17.38 12.41
CA SER A 11 -31.72 -16.08 11.72
C SER A 11 -30.76 -15.11 12.40
N GLY A 12 -30.41 -15.29 13.69
CA GLY A 12 -29.63 -14.29 14.45
C GLY A 12 -28.10 -14.41 14.39
N ILE A 13 -27.55 -15.52 13.88
CA ILE A 13 -26.11 -15.81 13.95
C ILE A 13 -25.37 -15.52 12.63
N LYS A 14 -26.08 -15.18 11.56
CA LYS A 14 -25.47 -14.92 10.23
C LYS A 14 -24.99 -13.47 10.04
N GLU A 15 -25.30 -12.57 10.97
CA GLU A 15 -25.05 -11.13 10.80
C GLU A 15 -23.91 -10.56 11.67
N LEU A 16 -23.29 -11.38 12.55
CA LEU A 16 -22.24 -10.92 13.48
C LEU A 16 -20.80 -11.36 13.15
N VAL A 17 -20.53 -11.82 11.92
CA VAL A 17 -19.15 -12.20 11.51
C VAL A 17 -18.55 -11.25 10.47
N ASN A 18 -19.07 -10.01 10.38
CA ASN A 18 -18.56 -9.00 9.44
C ASN A 18 -17.78 -7.88 10.16
N LEU A 19 -17.02 -8.22 11.21
CA LEU A 19 -16.18 -7.25 11.91
C LEU A 19 -14.84 -7.07 11.17
N ALA A 20 -14.85 -6.06 10.28
CA ALA A 20 -13.70 -5.33 9.75
C ALA A 20 -12.54 -6.19 9.18
N LYS A 21 -12.72 -6.71 7.97
CA LYS A 21 -11.56 -6.95 7.10
C LYS A 21 -10.89 -5.61 6.87
N ASN A 22 -9.63 -5.45 7.30
CA ASN A 22 -8.80 -4.34 6.87
C ASN A 22 -8.74 -4.40 5.33
N THR A 23 -9.59 -3.64 4.66
CA THR A 23 -9.68 -3.55 3.20
C THR A 23 -8.70 -2.50 2.68
N GLY A 24 -7.67 -2.21 3.48
CA GLY A 24 -6.59 -1.32 3.14
C GLY A 24 -5.45 -2.14 2.56
N ASP A 25 -5.45 -2.28 1.24
CA ASP A 25 -4.20 -2.37 0.51
C ASP A 25 -3.33 -1.19 1.00
N GLY A 26 -2.47 -1.42 2.00
CA GLY A 26 -1.63 -0.42 2.66
C GLY A 26 -0.51 0.10 1.77
N TYR A 27 -0.81 0.27 0.49
CA TYR A 27 0.08 0.70 -0.55
C TYR A 27 -0.69 1.59 -1.54
N ARG A 28 -0.01 2.60 -2.05
CA ARG A 28 -0.57 3.53 -3.01
C ARG A 28 -0.65 2.86 -4.38
N LYS A 29 -1.81 2.88 -5.03
CA LYS A 29 -1.96 2.46 -6.44
C LYS A 29 -1.50 3.61 -7.35
N GLY A 30 -0.53 3.37 -8.24
CA GLY A 30 0.02 4.35 -9.19
C GLY A 30 1.40 4.91 -8.82
N ALA A 31 1.99 5.79 -9.64
CA ALA A 31 3.31 6.42 -9.40
C ALA A 31 3.19 7.70 -8.55
N VAL A 32 4.17 8.00 -7.69
CA VAL A 32 4.07 9.17 -6.78
C VAL A 32 4.16 10.43 -7.64
N ARG A 33 3.13 11.29 -7.61
CA ARG A 33 3.11 12.56 -8.34
C ARG A 33 3.88 13.67 -7.63
N ASP A 34 4.05 13.55 -6.32
CA ASP A 34 4.71 14.59 -5.52
C ASP A 34 6.20 14.29 -5.32
N ARG A 35 6.67 13.13 -5.82
CA ARG A 35 8.08 12.70 -5.69
C ARG A 35 8.59 12.17 -7.01
N SER A 36 9.76 12.63 -7.37
CA SER A 36 10.50 12.17 -8.54
C SER A 36 11.86 11.62 -8.09
N GLN A 37 12.55 10.94 -9.00
CA GLN A 37 13.89 10.47 -8.77
C GLN A 37 14.80 10.79 -9.95
N VAL A 38 16.05 11.09 -9.63
CA VAL A 38 17.13 11.37 -10.58
C VAL A 38 18.29 10.40 -10.31
N TYR A 39 18.95 9.98 -11.38
CA TYR A 39 20.16 9.17 -11.28
C TYR A 39 21.38 10.08 -11.18
N ASN A 40 22.23 9.83 -10.18
CA ASN A 40 23.49 10.53 -10.01
C ASN A 40 24.65 9.63 -10.48
N PRO A 41 25.24 9.90 -11.66
CA PRO A 41 26.31 9.07 -12.21
C PRO A 41 27.63 9.15 -11.43
N LYS A 42 27.82 10.16 -10.56
CA LYS A 42 29.06 10.33 -9.80
C LYS A 42 29.22 9.32 -8.67
N ILE A 43 28.10 8.84 -8.13
CA ILE A 43 28.05 7.91 -7.00
C ILE A 43 27.24 6.65 -7.34
N ASP A 44 26.89 6.48 -8.63
CA ASP A 44 26.07 5.38 -9.15
C ASP A 44 24.82 5.09 -8.29
N SER A 45 24.08 6.13 -7.94
CA SER A 45 22.94 6.02 -7.01
C SER A 45 21.73 6.82 -7.45
N TRP A 46 20.55 6.40 -7.00
CA TRP A 46 19.28 7.09 -7.23
C TRP A 46 18.94 8.02 -6.06
N ILE A 47 18.47 9.22 -6.38
CA ILE A 47 18.13 10.27 -5.41
C ILE A 47 16.66 10.61 -5.55
N LYS A 48 15.94 10.67 -4.41
CA LYS A 48 14.56 11.18 -4.37
C LYS A 48 14.56 12.70 -4.30
N ARG A 49 13.74 13.32 -5.14
CA ARG A 49 13.41 14.75 -5.09
C ARG A 49 11.96 14.94 -4.69
N GLY A 50 11.73 15.85 -3.75
CA GLY A 50 10.39 16.29 -3.35
C GLY A 50 9.77 17.27 -4.35
N GLU A 51 8.49 17.59 -4.15
CA GLU A 51 7.76 18.58 -4.95
C GLU A 51 8.37 19.98 -4.85
N ASP A 52 8.94 20.31 -3.68
CA ASP A 52 9.67 21.56 -3.41
C ASP A 52 11.05 21.62 -4.11
N GLY A 53 11.39 20.60 -4.89
CA GLY A 53 12.65 20.49 -5.60
C GLY A 53 13.83 20.08 -4.73
N ARG A 54 13.64 19.81 -3.43
CA ARG A 54 14.75 19.43 -2.54
C ARG A 54 15.08 17.94 -2.66
N PHE A 55 16.36 17.62 -2.48
CA PHE A 55 16.81 16.23 -2.36
C PHE A 55 16.48 15.71 -0.96
N MET A 56 15.73 14.62 -0.90
CA MET A 56 15.26 14.06 0.38
C MET A 56 16.08 12.87 0.84
N ASP A 57 16.45 12.00 -0.09
CA ASP A 57 17.01 10.70 0.25
C ASP A 57 17.84 10.15 -0.90
N VAL A 58 18.91 9.43 -0.56
CA VAL A 58 19.81 8.76 -1.50
C VAL A 58 19.65 7.26 -1.29
N LYS A 59 19.52 6.51 -2.38
CA LYS A 59 19.40 5.07 -2.27
C LYS A 59 20.73 4.46 -1.82
N THR A 60 20.71 3.77 -0.69
CA THR A 60 21.89 3.13 -0.09
C THR A 60 21.88 1.61 -0.18
N SER A 61 20.75 1.02 -0.60
CA SER A 61 20.55 -0.44 -0.61
C SER A 61 21.00 -1.12 -1.88
N ASP A 62 20.85 -0.47 -3.04
CA ASP A 62 21.22 -0.99 -4.36
C ASP A 62 21.24 0.16 -5.39
N ASN A 63 21.78 -0.10 -6.58
CA ASN A 63 21.89 0.90 -7.65
C ASN A 63 20.64 0.95 -8.56
N LYS A 64 19.51 0.41 -8.11
CA LYS A 64 18.24 0.42 -8.85
C LYS A 64 17.39 1.62 -8.43
N PRO A 65 16.46 2.07 -9.29
CA PRO A 65 15.52 3.12 -8.92
C PRO A 65 14.63 2.72 -7.73
N PHE A 66 14.16 3.71 -6.97
CA PHE A 66 13.15 3.51 -5.94
C PHE A 66 11.85 2.99 -6.56
N LYS A 67 11.30 1.92 -5.96
CA LYS A 67 10.02 1.34 -6.38
C LYS A 67 8.89 2.37 -6.21
N GLY A 68 8.11 2.59 -7.26
CA GLY A 68 6.91 3.45 -7.22
C GLY A 68 7.17 4.95 -7.30
N VAL A 69 8.42 5.40 -7.49
CA VAL A 69 8.78 6.82 -7.70
C VAL A 69 9.04 7.05 -9.19
N ARG A 70 8.49 8.12 -9.78
CA ARG A 70 8.72 8.40 -11.22
C ARG A 70 10.15 8.87 -11.47
N LYS A 71 10.75 8.46 -12.59
CA LYS A 71 12.02 9.06 -13.04
C LYS A 71 11.75 10.45 -13.64
N GLU A 72 12.61 11.40 -13.32
CA GLU A 72 12.69 12.67 -14.06
C GLU A 72 13.09 12.37 -15.51
N LYS A 73 12.50 13.08 -16.46
CA LYS A 73 12.89 13.01 -17.89
C LYS A 73 13.94 14.07 -18.17
#